data_AF-A0A8T5Y3U5-F1
#
_entry.id   AF-A0A8T5Y3U5-F1
#
_cell.length_a   1.000
_cell.length_b   1.000
_cell.length_c   1.000
_cell.angle_alpha   90.00
_cell.angle_beta   90.00
_cell.angle_gamma   90.00
#
_symmetry.space_group_name_H-M   'P 1'
#
loop_
_entity.id
_entity.type
_entity.pdbx_description
1 polymer ?
#
loop_
_entity_poly.entity_id
_entity_poly.type
_entity_poly.pdbx_seq_one_letter_code
_entity_poly.pdbx_strand_id
1 'polypeptide(L)'
;MIIVSSFISVMLVVFGLLIKYKQAYWLIAGYNTMPREKQKNVDTEGLGRFIGNTMFVLAGVTLAGGVLSELGVVFMPAATFMLYIPIVIYIVIRAQKFDGNTRDAEGKMTPQSKGTAYVVVGILALVAIGLGVLYYHTVTPPSYTIENGVLNISGMYGRKVEFSTVTDVELLETMPEVGYRSNGAAIGNAKKGDFRISGIGRARLFVNIDRPPFIYLETTDTSLIFNAADEAETRDLYQQILTELNQ
;
A
#
# COMPACT_ATOMS: atom_id res chain seq x y z
N MET A 1 -5.57 -7.41 -10.80
CA MET A 1 -4.68 -7.83 -9.69
C MET A 1 -4.22 -9.28 -9.82
N ILE A 2 -5.05 -10.15 -10.39
CA ILE A 2 -4.79 -11.59 -10.44
C ILE A 2 -3.51 -12.01 -11.17
N ILE A 3 -3.12 -11.33 -12.25
CA ILE A 3 -1.90 -11.68 -13.00
C ILE A 3 -0.67 -11.55 -12.10
N VAL A 4 -0.57 -10.43 -11.37
CA VAL A 4 0.52 -10.16 -10.44
C VAL A 4 0.50 -11.16 -9.29
N SER A 5 -0.67 -11.38 -8.68
CA SER A 5 -0.81 -12.37 -7.59
C SER A 5 -0.45 -13.79 -8.05
N SER A 6 -0.82 -14.17 -9.27
CA SER A 6 -0.51 -15.49 -9.84
C SER A 6 0.98 -15.66 -10.06
N PHE A 7 1.64 -14.65 -10.64
CA PHE A 7 3.08 -14.65 -10.83
C PHE A 7 3.83 -14.81 -9.49
N ILE A 8 3.46 -14.00 -8.47
CA ILE A 8 4.06 -14.07 -7.13
C ILE A 8 3.82 -15.45 -6.50
N SER A 9 2.60 -15.99 -6.63
CA SER A 9 2.26 -17.30 -6.08
C SER A 9 3.09 -18.42 -6.72
N VAL A 10 3.28 -18.38 -8.05
CA VAL A 10 4.14 -19.33 -8.76
C VAL A 10 5.58 -19.22 -8.27
N MET A 11 6.13 -18.01 -8.13
CA MET A 11 7.49 -17.82 -7.60
C MET A 11 7.64 -18.39 -6.19
N LEU A 12 6.67 -18.15 -5.30
CA LEU A 12 6.66 -18.70 -3.95
C LEU A 12 6.61 -20.22 -3.95
N VAL A 13 5.80 -20.83 -4.81
CA VAL A 13 5.77 -22.29 -4.98
C VAL A 13 7.12 -22.81 -5.49
N VAL A 14 7.71 -22.18 -6.51
CA VAL A 14 9.01 -22.60 -7.06
C VAL A 14 10.10 -22.54 -5.99
N PHE A 15 10.22 -21.43 -5.26
CA PHE A 15 11.20 -21.33 -4.18
C PHE A 15 10.89 -22.29 -3.04
N GLY A 16 9.62 -22.49 -2.69
CA GLY A 16 9.22 -23.46 -1.68
C GLY A 16 9.63 -24.89 -2.06
N LEU A 17 9.47 -25.26 -3.33
CA LEU A 17 9.91 -26.55 -3.85
C LEU A 17 11.43 -26.70 -3.82
N LEU A 18 12.16 -25.68 -4.27
CA LEU A 18 13.63 -25.68 -4.27
C LEU A 18 14.20 -25.80 -2.86
N ILE A 19 13.69 -25.03 -1.91
CA ILE A 19 14.17 -25.02 -0.52
C ILE A 19 13.80 -26.33 0.17
N LYS A 20 12.53 -26.78 0.07
CA LYS A 20 12.05 -27.95 0.81
C LYS A 20 12.56 -29.27 0.26
N TYR A 21 12.58 -29.43 -1.07
CA TYR A 21 12.83 -30.73 -1.70
C TYR A 21 14.14 -30.80 -2.48
N LYS A 22 14.73 -29.67 -2.88
CA LYS A 22 16.00 -29.64 -3.64
C LYS A 22 17.18 -29.13 -2.81
N GLN A 23 17.00 -28.99 -1.49
CA GLN A 23 18.05 -28.58 -0.55
C GLN A 23 18.71 -27.24 -0.91
N ALA A 24 17.98 -26.35 -1.59
CA ALA A 24 18.47 -25.04 -1.98
C ALA A 24 18.49 -24.06 -0.78
N TYR A 25 19.11 -24.45 0.33
CA TYR A 25 19.10 -23.70 1.60
C TYR A 25 19.84 -22.36 1.50
N TRP A 26 20.73 -22.20 0.53
CA TRP A 26 21.38 -20.92 0.20
C TRP A 26 20.39 -19.82 -0.22
N LEU A 27 19.14 -20.16 -0.55
CA LEU A 27 18.06 -19.19 -0.78
C LEU A 27 17.48 -18.62 0.53
N ILE A 28 17.78 -19.21 1.69
CA ILE A 28 17.26 -18.76 2.99
C ILE A 28 18.13 -17.59 3.46
N ALA A 29 17.54 -16.40 3.45
CA ALA A 29 18.15 -15.20 4.01
C ALA A 29 18.53 -15.42 5.49
N GLY A 30 19.68 -14.90 5.90
CA GLY A 30 20.28 -15.18 7.22
C GLY A 30 21.19 -16.40 7.21
N TYR A 31 20.76 -17.54 6.64
CA TYR A 31 21.61 -18.73 6.50
C TYR A 31 22.73 -18.50 5.46
N ASN A 32 22.39 -17.97 4.29
CA ASN A 32 23.37 -17.71 3.23
C ASN A 32 24.48 -16.72 3.63
N THR A 33 24.16 -15.76 4.50
CA THR A 33 25.08 -14.74 5.00
C THR A 33 25.83 -15.18 6.26
N MET A 34 25.50 -16.34 6.82
CA MET A 34 26.10 -16.87 8.05
C MET A 34 27.50 -17.43 7.77
N PRO A 35 28.50 -17.20 8.65
CA PRO A 35 29.79 -17.88 8.54
C PRO A 35 29.65 -19.40 8.52
N ARG A 36 30.46 -20.09 7.71
CA ARG A 36 30.39 -21.56 7.51
C ARG A 36 30.45 -22.36 8.81
N GLU A 37 31.16 -21.86 9.82
CA GLU A 37 31.24 -22.52 11.14
C GLU A 37 29.88 -22.51 11.86
N LYS A 38 29.18 -21.37 11.84
CA LYS A 38 27.86 -21.24 12.45
C LYS A 38 26.78 -21.99 11.66
N GLN A 39 26.93 -22.10 10.33
CA GLN A 39 25.99 -22.86 9.49
C GLN A 39 25.88 -24.33 9.90
N LYS A 40 26.96 -24.92 10.45
CA LYS A 40 26.97 -26.32 10.93
C LYS A 40 26.04 -26.54 12.12
N ASN A 41 25.72 -25.49 12.88
CA ASN A 41 24.83 -25.55 14.04
C ASN A 41 23.34 -25.37 13.64
N VAL A 42 23.04 -25.25 12.35
CA VAL A 42 21.66 -25.06 11.85
C VAL A 42 21.08 -26.40 11.41
N ASP A 43 19.88 -26.72 11.91
CA ASP A 43 19.03 -27.77 11.35
C ASP A 43 18.47 -27.31 10.00
N THR A 44 19.29 -27.48 8.96
CA THR A 44 18.97 -27.03 7.60
C THR A 44 17.77 -27.75 7.01
N GLU A 45 17.57 -29.03 7.32
CA GLU A 45 16.43 -29.80 6.83
C GLU A 45 15.12 -29.33 7.49
N GLY A 46 15.12 -29.18 8.82
CA GLY A 46 13.99 -28.64 9.57
C GLY A 46 13.65 -27.21 9.16
N LEU A 47 14.67 -26.35 9.04
CA LEU A 47 14.51 -24.97 8.59
C LEU A 47 13.97 -24.91 7.15
N GLY A 48 14.55 -25.69 6.24
CA GLY A 48 14.10 -25.76 4.84
C GLY A 48 12.66 -26.26 4.71
N ARG A 49 12.27 -27.27 5.49
CA ARG A 49 10.89 -27.76 5.54
C ARG A 49 9.94 -26.69 6.05
N PHE A 50 10.32 -25.96 7.10
CA PHE A 50 9.53 -24.87 7.68
C PHE A 50 9.35 -23.70 6.69
N ILE A 51 10.46 -23.20 6.11
CA ILE A 51 10.43 -22.10 5.15
C ILE A 51 9.64 -22.49 3.90
N GLY A 52 9.89 -23.67 3.33
CA GLY A 52 9.19 -24.12 2.14
C GLY A 52 7.69 -24.32 2.36
N ASN A 53 7.27 -24.90 3.49
CA ASN A 53 5.85 -24.98 3.84
C ASN A 53 5.22 -23.60 3.96
N THR A 54 5.93 -22.65 4.58
CA THR A 54 5.41 -21.29 4.73
C THR A 54 5.30 -20.58 3.39
N MET A 55 6.22 -20.81 2.45
CA MET A 55 6.09 -20.30 1.08
C MET A 55 4.85 -20.84 0.37
N PHE A 56 4.49 -22.12 0.55
CA PHE A 56 3.25 -22.66 -0.01
C PHE A 56 2.00 -22.02 0.60
N VAL A 57 2.00 -21.79 1.92
CA VAL A 57 0.91 -21.06 2.60
C VAL A 57 0.79 -19.63 2.05
N LEU A 58 1.90 -18.91 1.95
CA LEU A 58 1.92 -17.56 1.39
C LEU A 58 1.46 -17.54 -0.06
N ALA A 59 1.84 -18.53 -0.88
CA ALA A 59 1.35 -18.65 -2.25
C ALA A 59 -0.18 -18.81 -2.28
N GLY A 60 -0.73 -19.69 -1.44
CA GLY A 60 -2.18 -19.87 -1.31
C GLY A 60 -2.90 -18.58 -0.90
N VAL A 61 -2.40 -17.89 0.13
CA VAL A 61 -2.94 -16.61 0.61
C VAL A 61 -2.88 -15.54 -0.48
N THR A 62 -1.76 -15.42 -1.18
CA THR A 62 -1.58 -14.46 -2.29
C THR A 62 -2.58 -14.71 -3.40
N LEU A 63 -2.71 -15.96 -3.83
CA LEU A 63 -3.60 -16.34 -4.91
C LEU A 63 -5.06 -16.11 -4.53
N ALA A 64 -5.46 -16.52 -3.32
CA ALA A 64 -6.81 -16.30 -2.79
C ALA A 64 -7.15 -14.81 -2.72
N GLY A 65 -6.24 -13.97 -2.22
CA GLY A 65 -6.41 -12.51 -2.20
C GLY A 65 -6.55 -11.92 -3.60
N GLY A 66 -5.77 -12.41 -4.57
CA GLY A 66 -5.88 -12.03 -5.97
C GLY A 66 -7.24 -12.39 -6.57
N VAL A 67 -7.72 -13.62 -6.35
CA VAL A 67 -9.01 -14.09 -6.86
C VAL A 67 -10.17 -13.30 -6.26
N LEU A 68 -10.18 -13.10 -4.94
CA LEU A 68 -11.24 -12.34 -4.27
C LEU A 68 -11.26 -10.87 -4.73
N SER A 69 -10.10 -10.30 -5.06
CA SER A 69 -10.03 -8.96 -5.65
C SER A 69 -10.70 -8.89 -7.02
N GLU A 70 -10.59 -9.93 -7.87
CA GLU A 70 -11.28 -9.97 -9.17
C GLU A 70 -12.80 -10.19 -9.01
N LEU A 71 -13.24 -10.80 -7.91
CA LEU A 71 -14.66 -10.94 -7.57
C LEU A 71 -15.28 -9.64 -7.01
N GLY A 72 -14.58 -8.50 -7.12
CA GLY A 72 -15.09 -7.18 -6.74
C GLY A 72 -14.87 -6.80 -5.28
N VAL A 73 -14.14 -7.60 -4.48
CA VAL A 73 -13.88 -7.28 -3.07
C VAL A 73 -12.70 -6.30 -2.95
N VAL A 74 -12.98 -5.00 -3.08
CA VAL A 74 -11.99 -3.92 -3.27
C VAL A 74 -10.93 -3.79 -2.14
N PHE A 75 -11.25 -4.21 -0.91
CA PHE A 75 -10.32 -4.14 0.23
C PHE A 75 -9.37 -5.34 0.36
N MET A 76 -9.56 -6.40 -0.44
CA MET A 76 -8.77 -7.64 -0.34
C MET A 76 -7.27 -7.48 -0.54
N PRO A 77 -6.78 -6.62 -1.45
CA PRO A 77 -5.35 -6.34 -1.54
C PRO A 77 -4.77 -5.85 -0.20
N ALA A 78 -5.41 -4.86 0.42
CA ALA A 78 -4.95 -4.30 1.70
C ALA A 78 -5.01 -5.34 2.81
N ALA A 79 -6.08 -6.14 2.89
CA ALA A 79 -6.20 -7.23 3.85
C ALA A 79 -5.10 -8.29 3.67
N THR A 80 -4.80 -8.68 2.42
CA THR A 80 -3.73 -9.62 2.09
C THR A 80 -2.38 -9.10 2.56
N PHE A 81 -2.06 -7.82 2.28
CA PHE A 81 -0.82 -7.20 2.78
C PHE A 81 -0.76 -7.14 4.30
N MET A 82 -1.86 -6.81 4.98
CA MET A 82 -1.90 -6.78 6.45
C MET A 82 -1.66 -8.15 7.07
N LEU A 83 -2.12 -9.24 6.43
CA LEU A 83 -1.86 -10.62 6.88
C LEU A 83 -0.38 -11.01 6.81
N TYR A 84 0.42 -10.40 5.94
CA TYR A 84 1.85 -10.73 5.84
C TYR A 84 2.62 -10.34 7.08
N ILE A 85 2.22 -9.26 7.76
CA ILE A 85 2.94 -8.73 8.94
C ILE A 85 3.01 -9.77 10.06
N PRO A 86 1.89 -10.31 10.59
CA PRO A 86 1.95 -11.34 11.63
C PRO A 86 2.60 -12.64 11.14
N ILE A 87 2.46 -13.00 9.85
CA ILE A 87 3.11 -14.19 9.28
C ILE A 87 4.63 -14.02 9.28
N VAL A 88 5.16 -12.88 8.85
CA VAL A 88 6.60 -12.60 8.85
C VAL A 88 7.14 -12.60 10.27
N ILE A 89 6.44 -11.99 11.23
CA ILE A 89 6.81 -12.06 12.66
C ILE A 89 6.88 -13.51 13.13
N TYR A 90 5.87 -14.32 12.80
CA TYR A 90 5.85 -15.74 13.13
C TYR A 90 7.03 -16.50 12.51
N ILE A 91 7.35 -16.24 11.23
CA ILE A 91 8.50 -16.84 10.53
C ILE A 91 9.80 -16.49 11.25
N VAL A 92 10.04 -15.20 11.52
CA VAL A 92 11.27 -14.71 12.15
C VAL A 92 11.49 -15.37 13.50
N ILE A 93 10.44 -15.47 14.33
CA ILE A 93 10.53 -16.07 15.66
C ILE A 93 10.67 -17.59 15.59
N ARG A 94 9.89 -18.27 14.75
CA ARG A 94 9.89 -19.74 14.67
C ARG A 94 11.12 -20.29 13.95
N ALA A 95 11.69 -19.57 12.99
CA ALA A 95 12.92 -19.94 12.31
C ALA A 95 14.09 -20.09 13.29
N GLN A 96 14.14 -19.28 14.36
CA GLN A 96 15.16 -19.40 15.42
C GLN A 96 15.15 -20.78 16.12
N LYS A 97 14.05 -21.54 16.05
CA LYS A 97 14.02 -22.90 16.59
C LYS A 97 15.02 -23.84 15.89
N PHE A 98 15.32 -23.59 14.62
CA PHE A 98 16.18 -24.43 13.80
C PHE A 98 17.64 -23.95 13.80
N ASP A 99 17.94 -22.82 14.41
CA ASP A 99 19.30 -22.27 14.50
C ASP A 99 19.88 -22.54 15.90
N GLY A 100 20.77 -23.53 16.00
CA GLY A 100 21.45 -23.89 17.24
C GLY A 100 22.34 -22.78 17.81
N ASN A 101 22.68 -21.76 17.03
CA ASN A 101 23.45 -20.60 17.53
C ASN A 101 22.57 -19.66 18.38
N THR A 102 21.25 -19.81 18.32
CA THR A 102 20.30 -18.86 18.90
C THR A 102 19.73 -19.31 20.23
N ARG A 103 20.11 -20.51 20.70
CA ARG A 103 19.60 -21.12 21.93
C ARG A 103 20.71 -21.47 22.92
N ASP A 104 20.41 -21.36 24.20
CA ASP A 104 21.26 -21.84 25.29
C ASP A 104 21.11 -23.36 25.52
N ALA A 105 21.85 -23.90 26.48
CA ALA A 105 21.86 -25.33 26.80
C ALA A 105 20.48 -25.84 27.27
N GLU A 106 19.68 -24.96 27.86
CA GLU A 106 18.30 -25.22 28.29
C GLU A 106 17.29 -25.07 27.14
N GLY A 107 17.75 -24.76 25.93
CA GLY A 107 16.93 -24.58 24.74
C GLY A 107 16.14 -23.28 24.72
N LYS A 108 16.42 -22.30 25.58
CA LYS A 108 15.81 -20.96 25.55
C LYS A 108 16.58 -20.07 24.57
N MET A 109 15.90 -19.09 23.97
CA MET A 109 16.58 -18.12 23.11
C MET A 109 17.62 -17.31 23.90
N THR A 110 18.82 -17.17 23.34
CA THR A 110 19.89 -16.37 23.92
C THR A 110 19.49 -14.88 23.99
N PRO A 111 20.05 -14.10 24.94
CA PRO A 111 19.76 -12.67 25.04
C PRO A 111 20.02 -11.91 23.73
N GLN A 112 21.08 -12.26 23.00
CA GLN A 112 21.41 -11.68 21.70
C GLN A 112 20.30 -11.95 20.67
N SER A 113 19.85 -13.20 20.54
CA SER A 113 18.82 -13.60 19.57
C SER A 113 17.46 -12.97 19.90
N LYS A 114 17.12 -12.86 21.20
CA LYS A 114 15.95 -12.11 21.65
C LYS A 114 16.03 -10.63 21.25
N GLY A 115 17.18 -10.00 21.47
CA GLY A 115 17.43 -8.62 21.05
C GLY A 115 17.22 -8.43 19.55
N THR A 116 17.81 -9.30 18.72
CA THR A 116 17.62 -9.27 17.27
C THR A 116 16.15 -9.45 16.88
N ALA A 117 15.44 -10.41 17.48
CA ALA A 117 14.02 -10.63 17.20
C ALA A 117 13.17 -9.39 17.56
N TYR A 118 13.43 -8.76 18.71
CA TYR A 118 12.74 -7.53 19.12
C TYR A 118 13.01 -6.36 18.17
N VAL A 119 14.24 -6.20 17.68
CA VAL A 119 14.57 -5.17 16.69
C VAL A 119 13.80 -5.41 15.39
N VAL A 120 13.78 -6.65 14.88
CA VAL A 120 13.03 -6.98 13.65
C VAL A 120 11.53 -6.73 13.82
N VAL A 121 10.95 -7.19 14.93
CA VAL A 121 9.53 -6.95 15.25
C VAL A 121 9.24 -5.45 15.38
N GLY A 122 10.13 -4.70 16.04
CA GLY A 122 10.03 -3.25 16.18
C GLY A 122 10.05 -2.53 14.83
N ILE A 123 10.96 -2.91 13.92
CA ILE A 123 11.00 -2.36 12.56
C ILE A 123 9.71 -2.67 11.80
N LEU A 124 9.21 -3.92 11.86
CA LEU A 124 7.95 -4.30 11.21
C LEU A 124 6.76 -3.51 11.77
N ALA A 125 6.72 -3.28 13.08
CA ALA A 125 5.70 -2.45 13.71
C ALA A 125 5.79 -0.98 13.26
N LEU A 126 6.99 -0.41 13.20
CA LEU A 126 7.19 0.95 12.69
C LEU A 126 6.76 1.10 11.23
N VAL A 127 7.08 0.13 10.38
CA VAL A 127 6.62 0.09 8.99
C VAL A 127 5.09 0.01 8.93
N ALA A 128 4.48 -0.86 9.74
CA ALA A 128 3.02 -0.98 9.81
C ALA A 128 2.35 0.34 10.22
N ILE A 129 2.90 1.04 11.22
CA ILE A 129 2.43 2.35 11.67
C ILE A 129 2.56 3.37 10.55
N GLY A 130 3.73 3.45 9.89
CA GLY A 130 3.96 4.38 8.78
C GLY A 130 2.97 4.16 7.62
N LEU A 131 2.70 2.90 7.28
CA LEU A 131 1.69 2.55 6.28
C LEU A 131 0.27 2.92 6.72
N GLY A 132 -0.06 2.73 8.01
CA GLY A 132 -1.35 3.14 8.58
C GLY A 132 -1.56 4.65 8.51
N VAL A 133 -0.53 5.44 8.82
CA VAL A 133 -0.54 6.91 8.69
C VAL A 133 -0.71 7.31 7.23
N LEU A 134 0.04 6.70 6.31
CA LEU A 134 -0.09 6.96 4.87
C LEU A 134 -1.49 6.63 4.35
N TYR A 135 -2.05 5.50 4.79
CA TYR A 135 -3.41 5.09 4.46
C TYR A 135 -4.41 6.15 4.93
N TYR A 136 -4.36 6.53 6.21
CA TYR A 136 -5.23 7.55 6.79
C TYR A 136 -5.17 8.87 6.00
N HIS A 137 -3.98 9.41 5.75
CA HIS A 137 -3.85 10.65 4.98
C HIS A 137 -4.32 10.53 3.52
N THR A 138 -4.27 9.33 2.93
CA THR A 138 -4.75 9.11 1.57
C THR A 138 -6.27 9.06 1.52
N VAL A 139 -6.92 8.34 2.43
CA VAL A 139 -8.37 8.09 2.38
C VAL A 139 -9.23 9.19 3.01
N THR A 140 -8.68 9.98 3.93
CA THR A 140 -9.41 11.12 4.53
C THR A 140 -9.66 12.21 3.49
N PRO A 141 -10.90 12.66 3.25
CA PRO A 141 -11.18 13.74 2.29
C PRO A 141 -10.39 15.03 2.60
N PRO A 142 -9.98 15.81 1.58
CA PRO A 142 -9.44 17.14 1.82
C PRO A 142 -10.49 18.06 2.42
N SER A 143 -10.03 19.08 3.15
CA SER A 143 -10.86 20.24 3.47
C SER A 143 -10.62 21.34 2.44
N TYR A 144 -11.68 22.09 2.15
CA TYR A 144 -11.67 23.19 1.21
C TYR A 144 -12.00 24.48 1.95
N THR A 145 -11.15 25.49 1.83
CA THR A 145 -11.43 26.82 2.39
C THR A 145 -11.19 27.88 1.33
N ILE A 146 -12.15 28.78 1.17
CA ILE A 146 -12.06 29.89 0.24
C ILE A 146 -11.84 31.17 1.04
N GLU A 147 -10.72 31.83 0.79
CA GLU A 147 -10.37 33.09 1.46
C GLU A 147 -9.60 33.99 0.50
N ASN A 148 -9.98 35.28 0.44
CA ASN A 148 -9.30 36.31 -0.36
C ASN A 148 -9.11 35.93 -1.84
N GLY A 149 -10.13 35.36 -2.49
CA GLY A 149 -10.05 34.95 -3.90
C GLY A 149 -9.17 33.72 -4.15
N VAL A 150 -8.88 32.93 -3.12
CA VAL A 150 -8.05 31.71 -3.21
C VAL A 150 -8.78 30.51 -2.61
N LEU A 151 -8.90 29.44 -3.40
CA LEU A 151 -9.30 28.13 -2.94
C LEU A 151 -8.10 27.37 -2.37
N ASN A 152 -8.14 27.06 -1.07
CA ASN A 152 -7.14 26.23 -0.40
C ASN A 152 -7.65 24.79 -0.27
N ILE A 153 -6.92 23.86 -0.87
CA ILE A 153 -7.16 22.42 -0.76
C ILE A 153 -6.14 21.84 0.20
N SER A 154 -6.60 21.29 1.33
CA SER A 154 -5.72 20.75 2.37
C SER A 154 -5.29 19.30 2.11
N GLY A 155 -4.49 18.76 3.03
CA GLY A 155 -4.08 17.36 3.02
C GLY A 155 -2.91 17.05 2.08
N MET A 156 -2.68 15.75 1.87
CA MET A 156 -1.59 15.27 1.02
C MET A 156 -1.80 15.75 -0.42
N TYR A 157 -0.74 16.31 -1.02
CA TYR A 157 -0.77 16.97 -2.34
C TYR A 157 -1.58 18.27 -2.39
N GLY A 158 -2.02 18.80 -1.24
CA GLY A 158 -2.79 20.04 -1.13
C GLY A 158 -2.17 21.22 -1.87
N ARG A 159 -3.01 22.15 -2.30
CA ARG A 159 -2.64 23.25 -3.18
C ARG A 159 -3.54 24.46 -2.95
N LYS A 160 -3.02 25.63 -3.28
CA LYS A 160 -3.77 26.88 -3.40
C LYS A 160 -4.05 27.18 -4.86
N VAL A 161 -5.29 27.55 -5.17
CA VAL A 161 -5.73 27.92 -6.52
C VAL A 161 -6.28 29.34 -6.44
N GLU A 162 -5.65 30.26 -7.16
CA GLU A 162 -6.15 31.64 -7.29
C GLU A 162 -7.28 31.66 -8.33
N PHE A 163 -8.45 32.22 -7.98
CA PHE A 163 -9.59 32.25 -8.90
C PHE A 163 -9.30 33.04 -10.18
N SER A 164 -8.38 34.01 -10.13
CA SER A 164 -7.88 34.75 -11.30
C SER A 164 -7.22 33.86 -12.37
N THR A 165 -6.79 32.65 -12.01
CA THR A 165 -6.13 31.71 -12.92
C THR A 165 -7.10 30.69 -13.52
N VAL A 166 -8.36 30.67 -13.06
CA VAL A 166 -9.38 29.71 -13.47
C VAL A 166 -9.94 30.09 -14.84
N THR A 167 -9.97 29.12 -15.75
CA THR A 167 -10.46 29.30 -17.12
C THR A 167 -11.78 28.59 -17.36
N ASP A 168 -12.04 27.49 -16.65
CA ASP A 168 -13.29 26.73 -16.76
C ASP A 168 -13.62 26.00 -15.44
N VAL A 169 -14.91 25.78 -15.20
CA VAL A 169 -15.39 25.01 -14.05
C VAL A 169 -16.68 24.23 -14.39
N GLU A 170 -16.67 22.93 -14.12
CA GLU A 170 -17.78 22.03 -14.44
C GLU A 170 -18.07 21.07 -13.27
N LEU A 171 -19.35 20.77 -13.05
CA LEU A 171 -19.76 19.71 -12.14
C LEU A 171 -19.98 18.41 -12.93
N LEU A 172 -19.11 17.43 -12.70
CA LEU A 172 -19.13 16.12 -13.33
C LEU A 172 -19.91 15.13 -12.47
N GLU A 173 -21.03 14.60 -12.98
CA GLU A 173 -21.79 13.56 -12.26
C GLU A 173 -21.10 12.18 -12.30
N THR A 174 -20.15 11.99 -13.23
CA THR A 174 -19.36 10.75 -13.34
C THR A 174 -17.88 11.07 -13.55
N MET A 175 -17.00 10.22 -13.00
CA MET A 175 -15.57 10.40 -13.12
C MET A 175 -15.09 9.98 -14.52
N PRO A 176 -14.36 10.84 -15.26
CA PRO A 176 -13.71 10.43 -16.49
C PRO A 176 -12.70 9.30 -16.26
N GLU A 177 -12.38 8.54 -17.30
CA GLU A 177 -11.44 7.42 -17.17
C GLU A 177 -10.07 7.89 -16.64
N VAL A 178 -9.69 7.36 -15.48
CA VAL A 178 -8.42 7.65 -14.83
C VAL A 178 -7.34 6.77 -15.44
N GLY A 179 -6.43 7.38 -16.21
CA GLY A 179 -5.26 6.74 -16.76
C GLY A 179 -4.13 6.57 -15.73
N TYR A 180 -2.87 6.65 -16.20
CA TYR A 180 -1.74 6.37 -15.33
C TYR A 180 -1.49 7.48 -14.28
N ARG A 181 -1.05 7.05 -13.10
CA ARG A 181 -0.58 7.94 -12.02
C ARG A 181 0.88 8.32 -12.28
N SER A 182 1.16 9.61 -12.40
CA SER A 182 2.54 10.12 -12.55
C SER A 182 3.21 10.37 -11.19
N ASN A 183 2.45 10.87 -10.22
CA ASN A 183 2.85 11.08 -8.84
C ASN A 183 1.58 11.07 -7.99
N GLY A 184 1.61 10.65 -6.72
CA GLY A 184 0.38 10.62 -5.92
C GLY A 184 0.25 9.43 -5.00
N ALA A 185 -0.91 9.29 -4.39
CA ALA A 185 -1.38 8.08 -3.73
C ALA A 185 -2.68 7.61 -4.38
N ALA A 186 -2.82 6.28 -4.52
CA ALA A 186 -4.00 5.65 -5.07
C ALA A 186 -4.31 4.40 -4.24
N ILE A 187 -5.34 4.48 -3.39
CA ILE A 187 -5.74 3.40 -2.48
C ILE A 187 -7.25 3.20 -2.62
N GLY A 188 -7.66 2.03 -3.11
CA GLY A 188 -9.06 1.77 -3.43
C GLY A 188 -9.60 2.86 -4.36
N ASN A 189 -10.70 3.52 -3.95
CA ASN A 189 -11.34 4.59 -4.71
C ASN A 189 -10.81 5.99 -4.39
N ALA A 190 -9.94 6.13 -3.37
CA ALA A 190 -9.25 7.38 -3.08
C ALA A 190 -8.04 7.58 -4.02
N LYS A 191 -8.01 8.72 -4.71
CA LYS A 191 -6.93 9.14 -5.62
C LYS A 191 -6.51 10.58 -5.28
N LYS A 192 -5.23 10.76 -4.97
CA LYS A 192 -4.64 12.08 -4.66
C LYS A 192 -3.31 12.27 -5.37
N GLY A 193 -3.10 13.41 -6.02
CA GLY A 193 -1.86 13.72 -6.74
C GLY A 193 -2.05 13.87 -8.25
N ASP A 194 -1.00 13.63 -9.03
CA ASP A 194 -0.94 13.95 -10.47
C ASP A 194 -1.20 12.72 -11.36
N PHE A 195 -2.28 12.77 -12.14
CA PHE A 195 -2.73 11.68 -13.00
C PHE A 195 -2.89 12.15 -14.44
N ARG A 196 -2.96 11.19 -15.36
CA ARG A 196 -3.47 11.43 -16.71
C ARG A 196 -4.92 10.99 -16.78
N ILE A 197 -5.79 11.86 -17.27
CA ILE A 197 -7.24 11.65 -17.40
C ILE A 197 -7.60 11.64 -18.88
N SER A 198 -8.42 10.67 -19.30
CA SER A 198 -8.87 10.57 -20.68
C SER A 198 -9.68 11.80 -21.08
N GLY A 199 -9.44 12.35 -22.27
CA GLY A 199 -10.07 13.59 -22.76
C GLY A 199 -9.52 14.90 -22.18
N ILE A 200 -8.98 14.90 -20.95
CA ILE A 200 -8.49 16.10 -20.26
C ILE A 200 -6.96 16.25 -20.33
N GLY A 201 -6.22 15.14 -20.31
CA GLY A 201 -4.76 15.19 -20.25
C GLY A 201 -4.25 15.13 -18.81
N ARG A 202 -3.34 16.03 -18.41
CA ARG A 202 -2.76 16.00 -17.06
C ARG A 202 -3.68 16.73 -16.09
N ALA A 203 -4.07 16.05 -15.00
CA ALA A 203 -4.87 16.66 -13.95
C ALA A 203 -4.39 16.27 -12.56
N ARG A 204 -4.56 17.17 -11.60
CA ARG A 204 -4.39 16.87 -10.19
C ARG A 204 -5.71 16.40 -9.60
N LEU A 205 -5.70 15.21 -9.00
CA LEU A 205 -6.85 14.60 -8.37
C LEU A 205 -6.84 14.82 -6.87
N PHE A 206 -8.02 15.06 -6.31
CA PHE A 206 -8.35 14.88 -4.91
C PHE A 206 -9.74 14.25 -4.80
N VAL A 207 -9.85 13.00 -5.26
CA VAL A 207 -11.14 12.33 -5.41
C VAL A 207 -11.27 11.08 -4.56
N ASN A 208 -12.48 10.83 -4.09
CA ASN A 208 -12.97 9.47 -3.85
C ASN A 208 -13.98 9.12 -4.95
N ILE A 209 -13.62 8.18 -5.82
CA ILE A 209 -14.39 7.80 -7.02
C ILE A 209 -15.80 7.28 -6.67
N ASP A 210 -16.01 6.72 -5.47
CA ASP A 210 -17.32 6.21 -5.05
C ASP A 210 -18.29 7.31 -4.57
N ARG A 211 -17.88 8.59 -4.62
CA ARG A 211 -18.63 9.71 -4.04
C ARG A 211 -18.93 10.82 -5.06
N PRO A 212 -19.64 10.54 -6.16
CA PRO A 212 -20.05 11.59 -7.08
C PRO A 212 -20.95 12.64 -6.38
N PRO A 213 -21.07 13.86 -6.92
CA PRO A 213 -20.41 14.37 -8.13
C PRO A 213 -18.94 14.79 -7.89
N PHE A 214 -18.28 15.31 -8.92
CA PHE A 214 -16.91 15.83 -8.89
C PHE A 214 -16.86 17.23 -9.49
N ILE A 215 -15.98 18.09 -8.98
CA ILE A 215 -15.73 19.41 -9.54
C ILE A 215 -14.50 19.31 -10.44
N TYR A 216 -14.68 19.57 -11.72
CA TYR A 216 -13.60 19.87 -12.65
C TYR A 216 -13.32 21.36 -12.62
N LEU A 217 -12.04 21.72 -12.51
CA LEU A 217 -11.58 23.10 -12.51
C LEU A 217 -10.33 23.19 -13.37
N GLU A 218 -10.40 23.96 -14.44
CA GLU A 218 -9.26 24.23 -15.31
C GLU A 218 -8.62 25.55 -14.91
N THR A 219 -7.30 25.53 -14.72
CA THR A 219 -6.49 26.74 -14.58
C THR A 219 -5.57 26.91 -15.78
N THR A 220 -4.94 28.08 -15.87
CA THR A 220 -3.88 28.34 -16.86
C THR A 220 -2.67 27.38 -16.77
N ASP A 221 -2.45 26.70 -15.64
CA ASP A 221 -1.30 25.80 -15.43
C ASP A 221 -1.66 24.30 -15.37
N THR A 222 -2.84 23.92 -14.86
CA THR A 222 -3.24 22.52 -14.72
C THR A 222 -4.75 22.38 -14.55
N SER A 223 -5.30 21.24 -14.94
CA SER A 223 -6.64 20.87 -14.50
C SER A 223 -6.62 20.23 -13.11
N LEU A 224 -7.70 20.41 -12.37
CA LEU A 224 -7.99 19.76 -11.10
C LEU A 224 -9.33 19.01 -11.21
N ILE A 225 -9.42 17.85 -10.56
CA ILE A 225 -10.69 17.17 -10.32
C ILE A 225 -10.75 16.79 -8.85
N PHE A 226 -11.81 17.17 -8.14
CA PHE A 226 -11.92 16.96 -6.71
C PHE A 226 -13.37 16.83 -6.24
N ASN A 227 -13.58 16.20 -5.09
CA ASN A 227 -14.87 16.15 -4.40
C ASN A 227 -14.69 16.25 -2.88
N ALA A 228 -15.74 16.72 -2.20
CA ALA A 228 -15.76 16.84 -0.76
C ALA A 228 -16.07 15.50 -0.06
N ALA A 229 -16.40 15.52 1.24
CA ALA A 229 -16.64 14.29 1.97
C ALA A 229 -17.89 13.55 1.45
N ASP A 230 -18.88 14.28 0.95
CA ASP A 230 -20.11 13.75 0.36
C ASP A 230 -20.67 14.64 -0.76
N GLU A 231 -21.80 14.22 -1.33
CA GLU A 231 -22.48 14.90 -2.42
C GLU A 231 -22.93 16.32 -2.04
N ALA A 232 -23.52 16.49 -0.85
CA ALA A 232 -24.06 17.76 -0.42
C ALA A 232 -22.95 18.79 -0.24
N GLU A 233 -21.86 18.40 0.43
CA GLU A 233 -20.67 19.24 0.58
C GLU A 233 -20.02 19.56 -0.77
N THR A 234 -20.02 18.61 -1.72
CA THR A 234 -19.42 18.84 -3.05
C THR A 234 -20.24 19.85 -3.85
N ARG A 235 -21.57 19.71 -3.84
CA ARG A 235 -22.45 20.66 -4.54
C ARG A 235 -22.41 22.04 -3.90
N ASP A 236 -22.36 22.13 -2.57
CA ASP A 236 -22.20 23.40 -1.86
C ASP A 236 -20.88 24.09 -2.21
N LEU A 237 -19.77 23.35 -2.18
CA LEU A 237 -18.45 23.85 -2.59
C LEU A 237 -18.46 24.37 -4.03
N TYR A 238 -19.13 23.66 -4.95
CA TYR A 238 -19.27 24.10 -6.33
C TYR A 238 -20.01 25.44 -6.44
N GLN A 239 -21.09 25.63 -5.67
CA GLN A 239 -21.82 26.91 -5.64
C GLN A 239 -20.98 28.05 -5.06
N GLN A 240 -20.18 27.78 -4.02
CA GLN A 240 -19.25 28.76 -3.47
C GLN A 240 -18.19 29.19 -4.51
N ILE A 241 -17.63 28.23 -5.26
CA ILE A 241 -16.68 28.51 -6.35
C ILE A 241 -17.32 29.37 -7.44
N LEU A 242 -18.53 29.04 -7.88
CA LEU A 242 -19.24 29.85 -8.87
C LEU A 242 -19.52 31.27 -8.39
N THR A 243 -19.83 31.45 -7.11
CA THR A 243 -20.09 32.77 -6.54
C THR A 243 -18.85 33.65 -6.58
N GLU A 244 -17.67 33.08 -6.29
CA GLU A 244 -16.39 33.80 -6.31
C GLU A 244 -15.92 34.13 -7.74
N LEU A 245 -16.18 33.26 -8.72
CA LEU A 245 -15.81 33.51 -10.12
C LEU A 245 -16.67 34.59 -10.80
N ASN A 246 -17.85 34.89 -10.25
CA ASN A 246 -18.77 35.90 -10.77
C ASN A 246 -18.63 37.29 -10.10
N GLN A 247 -17.71 37.44 -9.14
CA GLN A 247 -17.38 38.73 -8.51
C GLN A 247 -16.33 39.50 -9.34
#